data_AF-A0A1G1CIA2-F1
#
_entry.id   AF-A0A1G1CIA2-F1
#
_cell.length_a   1.000
_cell.length_b   1.000
_cell.length_c   1.000
_cell.angle_alpha   90.00
_cell.angle_beta   90.00
_cell.angle_gamma   90.00
#
_symmetry.space_group_name_H-M   'P 1'
#
loop_
_entity.id
_entity.type
_entity.pdbx_description
1 polymer ?
#
loop_
_entity_poly.entity_id
_entity_poly.type
_entity_poly.pdbx_seq_one_letter_code
_entity_poly.pdbx_strand_id
1 'polypeptide(L)'
;MDSTINPFKPQTRRVRRPASFAEALLEIGGQVASETRKAAGDIAAGTIDSLVGNFPQASGELKPQQPIDPEAALREQEARLRAEQEELRRHQEVIQTTIYNREEEETKRQIEGLQAELKLLAEELAKAGMVVDKVVDEEIVEPGTYHVNFFVKMREFLIQLRKRVVESRNWMALTAQRAKSKNYFWGQVKRSGTKYLLSQERYMSTSGG
;
A
#
# COMPACT_ATOMS: atom_id res chain seq x y z
N MET A 1 44.78 -1.06 21.12
CA MET A 1 44.89 -2.03 20.01
C MET A 1 44.63 -3.40 20.61
N ASP A 2 43.58 -4.15 20.30
CA ASP A 2 42.42 -3.89 19.45
C ASP A 2 41.37 -4.92 19.88
N SER A 3 40.27 -4.47 20.47
CA SER A 3 39.16 -5.35 20.89
C SER A 3 38.24 -5.54 19.70
N THR A 4 38.30 -6.71 19.09
CA THR A 4 37.51 -7.11 17.92
C THR A 4 36.02 -7.16 18.25
N ILE A 5 35.33 -6.03 18.01
CA ILE A 5 33.86 -5.96 17.98
C ILE A 5 33.41 -6.62 16.68
N ASN A 6 32.91 -7.85 16.77
CA ASN A 6 32.38 -8.61 15.65
C ASN A 6 30.91 -8.22 15.41
N PRO A 7 30.56 -7.53 14.29
CA PRO A 7 29.23 -6.96 14.10
C PRO A 7 28.16 -7.97 13.63
N PHE A 8 28.51 -9.25 13.46
CA PHE A 8 27.63 -10.26 12.86
C PHE A 8 27.20 -11.41 13.79
N LYS A 9 27.34 -11.27 15.11
CA LYS A 9 26.78 -12.25 16.05
C LYS A 9 25.29 -11.95 16.28
N PRO A 10 24.35 -12.87 15.96
CA PRO A 10 22.93 -12.63 16.23
C PRO A 10 22.72 -12.50 17.74
N GLN A 11 22.23 -11.34 18.18
CA GLN A 11 21.80 -11.16 19.56
C GLN A 11 20.56 -12.03 19.79
N THR A 12 20.70 -13.14 20.49
CA THR A 12 19.58 -13.97 20.91
C THR A 12 18.80 -13.24 22.01
N ARG A 13 17.93 -12.30 21.61
CA ARG A 13 16.89 -11.78 22.50
C ARG A 13 15.98 -12.94 22.87
N ARG A 14 16.13 -13.45 24.08
CA ARG A 14 15.14 -14.35 24.69
C ARG A 14 13.82 -13.58 24.75
N VAL A 15 12.89 -13.91 23.87
CA VAL A 15 11.51 -13.45 23.97
C VAL A 15 10.93 -14.09 25.23
N ARG A 16 10.90 -13.33 26.34
CA ARG A 16 10.10 -13.70 27.50
C ARG A 16 8.65 -13.64 27.04
N ARG A 17 7.95 -14.77 27.05
CA ARG A 17 6.49 -14.78 26.95
C ARG A 17 5.95 -13.99 28.15
N PRO A 18 5.05 -13.02 27.98
CA PRO A 18 4.39 -12.42 29.13
C PRO A 18 3.55 -13.51 29.79
N ALA A 19 3.83 -13.79 31.06
CA ALA A 19 2.86 -14.46 31.91
C ALA A 19 1.66 -13.52 32.06
N SER A 20 0.47 -14.13 32.00
CA SER A 20 -0.90 -13.60 32.00
C SER A 20 -1.16 -12.08 31.86
N PHE A 21 -2.23 -11.73 31.16
CA PHE A 21 -2.77 -10.37 31.06
C PHE A 21 -2.83 -9.59 32.40
N ALA A 22 -2.99 -10.29 33.53
CA ALA A 22 -2.98 -9.69 34.86
C ALA A 22 -1.60 -9.14 35.28
N GLU A 23 -0.50 -9.80 34.91
CA GLU A 23 0.86 -9.30 35.15
C GLU A 23 1.18 -8.11 34.24
N ALA A 24 0.67 -8.12 32.99
CA ALA A 24 0.77 -6.97 32.10
C ALA A 24 0.00 -5.76 32.66
N LEU A 25 -1.18 -5.96 33.26
CA LEU A 25 -1.93 -4.88 33.92
C LEU A 25 -1.22 -4.35 35.17
N LEU A 26 -0.61 -5.24 35.97
CA LEU A 26 0.14 -4.88 37.17
C LEU A 26 1.43 -4.12 36.83
N GLU A 27 2.12 -4.51 35.75
CA GLU A 27 3.33 -3.84 35.26
C GLU A 27 3.01 -2.45 34.66
N ILE A 28 1.87 -2.31 33.96
CA ILE A 28 1.36 -1.01 33.50
C ILE A 28 1.00 -0.12 34.69
N GLY A 29 0.38 -0.67 35.74
CA GLY A 29 0.12 0.06 36.99
C GLY A 29 1.40 0.50 37.71
N GLY A 30 2.46 -0.31 37.65
CA GLY A 30 3.77 0.00 38.23
C GLY A 30 4.54 1.11 37.52
N GLN A 31 4.40 1.25 36.20
CA GLN A 31 5.12 2.28 35.42
C GLN A 31 4.48 3.67 35.54
N VAL A 32 3.14 3.77 35.62
CA VAL A 32 2.41 5.04 35.80
C VAL A 32 2.70 5.70 37.16
N ALA A 33 2.98 4.92 38.21
CA ALA A 33 3.33 5.43 39.53
C ALA A 33 4.66 6.21 39.58
N SER A 34 5.59 5.94 38.65
CA SER A 34 6.91 6.58 38.62
C SER A 34 6.95 7.87 37.80
N GLU A 35 6.06 8.03 36.82
CA GLU A 35 5.94 9.26 36.01
C GLU A 35 5.03 10.32 36.66
N THR A 36 4.16 9.94 37.59
CA THR A 36 3.22 10.85 38.28
C THR A 36 3.84 11.77 39.34
N ARG A 37 5.11 11.55 39.73
CA ARG A 37 5.82 12.47 40.65
C ARG A 37 6.08 13.86 40.07
N LYS A 38 5.99 14.04 38.75
CA LYS A 38 6.37 15.31 38.08
C LYS A 38 5.18 16.17 37.61
N ALA A 39 3.94 15.73 37.80
CA ALA A 39 2.74 16.46 37.36
C ALA A 39 1.68 16.60 38.47
N ALA A 40 2.10 16.66 39.73
CA ALA A 40 1.23 16.70 40.90
C ALA A 40 1.15 18.10 41.51
N GLY A 41 0.52 19.02 40.78
CA GLY A 41 0.07 20.32 41.32
C GLY A 41 -1.42 20.29 41.65
N ASP A 42 -2.28 20.31 40.63
CA ASP A 42 -3.67 20.75 40.87
C ASP A 42 -4.77 19.87 40.27
N ILE A 43 -4.48 18.70 39.65
CA ILE A 43 -5.50 17.92 38.91
C ILE A 43 -5.75 16.50 39.48
N ALA A 44 -4.92 16.00 40.40
CA ALA A 44 -4.90 14.57 40.73
C ALA A 44 -5.51 14.15 42.08
N ALA A 45 -6.07 15.06 42.88
CA ALA A 45 -6.70 14.66 44.16
C ALA A 45 -8.15 14.17 43.98
N GLY A 46 -8.91 14.74 43.06
CA GLY A 46 -10.35 14.46 42.90
C GLY A 46 -10.69 13.22 42.07
N THR A 47 -9.77 12.76 41.20
CA THR A 47 -10.03 11.65 40.26
C THR A 47 -9.63 10.27 40.80
N ILE A 48 -8.68 10.23 41.75
CA ILE A 48 -8.26 8.98 42.40
C ILE A 48 -9.29 8.53 43.44
N ASP A 49 -9.96 9.46 44.14
CA ASP A 49 -10.96 9.14 45.16
C ASP A 49 -12.25 8.54 44.57
N SER A 50 -12.63 8.98 43.36
CA SER A 50 -13.75 8.39 42.61
C SER A 50 -13.50 6.97 42.10
N LEU A 51 -12.22 6.56 41.99
CA LEU A 51 -11.82 5.24 41.49
C LEU A 51 -11.74 4.19 42.61
N VAL A 52 -11.61 4.62 43.87
CA VAL A 52 -11.52 3.76 45.07
C VAL A 52 -12.89 3.55 45.74
N GLY A 53 -13.97 4.10 45.17
CA GLY A 53 -15.34 3.78 45.57
C GLY A 53 -16.02 4.79 46.48
N ASN A 54 -15.54 6.05 46.52
CA ASN A 54 -16.26 7.14 47.15
C ASN A 54 -17.02 7.94 46.08
N PHE A 55 -18.36 7.85 46.07
CA PHE A 55 -19.19 8.57 45.11
C PHE A 55 -19.03 10.10 45.27
N PRO A 56 -18.97 10.88 44.17
CA PRO A 56 -18.75 12.32 44.26
C PRO A 56 -19.97 13.02 44.89
N GLN A 57 -19.73 13.80 45.95
CA GLN A 57 -20.70 14.80 46.37
C GLN A 57 -20.82 15.85 45.27
N ALA A 58 -22.02 15.95 44.70
CA ALA A 58 -22.40 16.91 43.68
C ALA A 58 -21.95 18.32 44.07
N SER A 59 -20.94 18.84 43.37
CA SER A 59 -20.37 20.16 43.60
C SER A 59 -21.17 21.19 42.79
N GLY A 60 -22.31 21.58 43.34
CA GLY A 60 -23.02 22.80 43.00
C GLY A 60 -23.29 23.55 44.30
N GLU A 61 -23.12 24.88 44.32
CA GLU A 61 -23.35 25.70 45.52
C GLU A 61 -24.75 25.46 46.09
N LEU A 62 -24.83 24.70 47.18
CA LEU A 62 -26.06 24.45 47.92
C LEU A 62 -26.41 25.70 48.74
N LYS A 63 -27.36 26.49 48.25
CA LYS A 63 -28.02 27.50 49.09
C LYS A 63 -28.83 26.78 50.17
N PRO A 64 -28.70 27.14 51.46
CA PRO A 64 -29.47 26.50 52.52
C PRO A 64 -30.97 26.72 52.28
N GLN A 65 -31.77 25.65 52.40
CA GLN A 65 -33.26 25.60 52.33
C GLN A 65 -33.93 25.19 51.01
N GLN A 66 -33.28 24.49 50.08
CA GLN A 66 -34.02 23.76 49.03
C GLN A 66 -34.29 22.31 49.45
N PRO A 67 -35.53 21.79 49.29
CA PRO A 67 -35.78 20.36 49.45
C PRO A 67 -34.97 19.62 48.39
N ILE A 68 -34.04 18.78 48.84
CA ILE A 68 -33.32 17.87 47.95
C ILE A 68 -34.35 16.85 47.50
N ASP A 69 -34.89 17.04 46.31
CA ASP A 69 -35.76 16.07 45.67
C ASP A 69 -34.86 15.05 44.95
N PRO A 70 -34.63 13.84 45.51
CA PRO A 70 -33.70 12.87 44.95
C PRO A 70 -34.07 12.47 43.52
N GLU A 71 -35.36 12.56 43.18
CA GLU A 71 -35.87 12.27 41.84
C GLU A 71 -35.45 13.34 40.81
N ALA A 72 -35.33 14.61 41.20
CA ALA A 72 -34.87 15.68 40.33
C ALA A 72 -33.37 15.55 40.00
N ALA A 73 -32.55 15.17 40.98
CA ALA A 73 -31.11 14.94 40.79
C ALA A 73 -30.84 13.73 39.87
N LEU A 74 -31.62 12.66 40.01
CA LEU A 74 -31.54 11.49 39.13
C LEU A 74 -31.92 11.83 37.68
N ARG A 75 -32.98 12.62 37.48
CA ARG A 75 -33.38 13.09 36.13
C ARG A 75 -32.32 13.96 35.48
N GLU A 76 -31.64 14.82 36.24
CA GLU A 76 -30.54 15.63 35.73
C GLU A 76 -29.33 14.77 35.35
N GLN A 77 -29.00 13.76 36.16
CA GLN A 77 -27.95 12.80 35.85
C GLN A 77 -28.27 11.98 34.60
N GLU A 78 -29.50 11.48 34.47
CA GLU A 78 -29.95 10.78 33.26
C GLU A 78 -29.92 11.69 32.04
N ALA A 79 -30.33 12.95 32.16
CA ALA A 79 -30.28 13.92 31.06
C ALA A 79 -28.83 14.19 30.61
N ARG A 80 -27.89 14.31 31.55
CA ARG A 80 -26.45 14.44 31.27
C ARG A 80 -25.89 13.21 30.57
N LEU A 81 -26.23 12.02 31.05
CA LEU A 81 -25.81 10.76 30.44
C LEU A 81 -26.38 10.58 29.03
N ARG A 82 -27.63 10.98 28.80
CA ARG A 82 -28.25 10.97 27.47
C ARG A 82 -27.56 11.97 26.53
N ALA A 83 -27.28 13.18 27.00
CA ALA A 83 -26.56 14.18 26.22
C ALA A 83 -25.14 13.71 25.82
N GLU A 84 -24.42 13.09 26.75
CA GLU A 84 -23.10 12.51 26.50
C GLU A 84 -23.18 11.35 25.48
N GLN A 85 -24.18 10.47 25.60
CA GLN A 85 -24.41 9.40 24.63
C GLN A 85 -24.72 9.95 23.23
N GLU A 86 -25.51 11.02 23.13
CA GLU A 86 -25.82 11.69 21.86
C GLU A 86 -24.58 12.37 21.25
N GLU A 87 -23.71 12.96 22.06
CA GLU A 87 -22.42 13.51 21.59
C GLU A 87 -21.49 12.41 21.08
N LEU A 88 -21.36 11.30 21.80
CA LEU A 88 -20.57 10.15 21.37
C LEU A 88 -21.09 9.57 20.05
N ARG A 89 -22.42 9.45 19.89
CA ARG A 89 -23.04 8.98 18.64
C ARG A 89 -22.74 9.92 17.48
N ARG A 90 -22.93 11.23 17.67
CA ARG A 90 -22.58 12.24 16.64
C ARG A 90 -21.12 12.18 16.26
N HIS A 91 -20.22 12.03 17.23
CA HIS A 91 -18.79 11.92 16.96
C HIS A 91 -18.46 10.66 16.15
N GLN A 92 -19.06 9.51 16.49
CA GLN A 92 -18.90 8.27 15.74
C GLN A 92 -19.42 8.40 14.30
N GLU A 93 -20.57 9.03 14.09
CA GLU A 93 -21.14 9.27 12.75
C GLU A 93 -20.22 10.16 11.90
N VAL A 94 -19.65 11.22 12.48
CA VAL A 94 -18.68 12.09 11.79
C VAL A 94 -17.41 11.33 11.45
N ILE A 95 -16.89 10.49 12.36
CA ILE A 95 -15.72 9.66 12.07
C ILE A 95 -16.02 8.68 10.94
N GLN A 96 -17.15 7.97 11.00
CA GLN A 96 -17.52 6.99 9.99
C GLN A 96 -17.68 7.61 8.61
N THR A 97 -18.38 8.75 8.51
CA THR A 97 -18.54 9.48 7.24
C THR A 97 -17.21 10.02 6.73
N THR A 98 -16.34 10.54 7.61
CA THR A 98 -15.02 11.04 7.21
C THR A 98 -14.10 9.93 6.70
N ILE A 99 -14.11 8.76 7.36
CA ILE A 99 -13.33 7.59 6.94
C ILE A 99 -13.85 7.07 5.60
N TYR A 100 -15.17 6.91 5.45
CA TYR A 100 -15.80 6.44 4.22
C TYR A 100 -15.47 7.34 3.03
N ASN A 101 -15.63 8.66 3.17
CA ASN A 101 -15.30 9.62 2.11
C ASN A 101 -13.81 9.55 1.73
N ARG A 102 -12.93 9.35 2.71
CA ARG A 102 -11.49 9.20 2.46
C ARG A 102 -11.17 7.94 1.66
N GLU A 103 -11.79 6.81 2.01
CA GLU A 103 -11.59 5.54 1.29
C GLU A 103 -12.10 5.63 -0.16
N GLU A 104 -13.24 6.29 -0.38
CA GLU A 104 -13.76 6.56 -1.73
C GLU A 104 -12.81 7.45 -2.53
N GLU A 105 -12.32 8.55 -1.95
CA GLU A 105 -11.35 9.43 -2.59
C GLU A 105 -10.04 8.70 -2.94
N GLU A 106 -9.52 7.89 -2.02
CA GLU A 106 -8.31 7.10 -2.25
C GLU A 106 -8.52 6.09 -3.39
N THR A 107 -9.67 5.42 -3.43
CA THR A 107 -10.04 4.48 -4.50
C THR A 107 -10.15 5.19 -5.85
N LYS A 108 -10.79 6.36 -5.88
CA LYS A 108 -10.92 7.17 -7.10
C LYS A 108 -9.55 7.59 -7.65
N ARG A 109 -8.66 8.10 -6.79
CA ARG A 109 -7.29 8.48 -7.18
C ARG A 109 -6.48 7.29 -7.72
N GLN A 110 -6.65 6.11 -7.13
CA GLN A 110 -6.01 4.88 -7.63
C GLN A 110 -6.50 4.52 -9.04
N ILE A 111 -7.82 4.59 -9.27
CA ILE A 111 -8.41 4.32 -10.59
C ILE A 111 -7.92 5.33 -11.63
N GLU A 112 -7.92 6.62 -11.31
CA GLU A 112 -7.42 7.67 -12.20
C GLU A 112 -5.94 7.45 -12.55
N GLY A 113 -5.11 7.09 -11.57
CA GLY A 113 -3.71 6.74 -11.79
C GLY A 113 -3.53 5.53 -12.72
N LEU A 114 -4.32 4.47 -12.49
CA LEU A 114 -4.30 3.28 -13.36
C LEU A 114 -4.77 3.59 -14.78
N GLN A 115 -5.81 4.40 -14.95
CA GLN A 115 -6.26 4.85 -16.26
C GLN A 115 -5.18 5.65 -17.00
N ALA A 116 -4.49 6.57 -16.33
CA ALA A 116 -3.39 7.32 -16.93
C ALA A 116 -2.25 6.40 -17.41
N GLU A 117 -1.86 5.42 -16.59
CA GLU A 117 -0.86 4.42 -16.98
C GLU A 117 -1.30 3.57 -18.18
N LEU A 118 -2.57 3.16 -18.20
CA LEU A 118 -3.15 2.39 -19.30
C LEU A 118 -3.18 3.19 -20.60
N LYS A 119 -3.49 4.48 -20.57
CA LYS A 119 -3.43 5.36 -21.75
C LYS A 119 -2.02 5.42 -22.33
N LEU A 120 -1.01 5.62 -21.47
CA LEU A 120 0.39 5.65 -21.91
C LEU A 120 0.83 4.32 -22.54
N LEU A 121 0.45 3.20 -21.94
CA LEU A 121 0.74 1.86 -22.49
C LEU A 121 0.02 1.63 -23.82
N ALA A 122 -1.25 2.03 -23.92
CA ALA A 122 -2.04 1.91 -25.13
C ALA A 122 -1.46 2.75 -26.27
N GLU A 123 -1.04 3.99 -26.00
CA GLU A 123 -0.37 4.84 -27.00
C GLU A 123 0.95 4.24 -27.51
N GLU A 124 1.74 3.64 -26.62
CA GLU A 124 2.97 2.97 -27.03
C GLU A 124 2.70 1.76 -27.94
N LEU A 125 1.66 0.98 -27.62
CA LEU A 125 1.22 -0.15 -28.43
C LEU A 125 0.60 0.30 -29.77
N ALA A 126 -0.13 1.42 -29.79
CA ALA A 126 -0.65 2.04 -31.00
C ALA A 126 0.49 2.47 -31.95
N LYS A 127 1.55 3.07 -31.42
CA LYS A 127 2.78 3.36 -32.17
C LYS A 127 3.47 2.09 -32.69
N ALA A 128 3.24 0.95 -32.04
CA ALA A 128 3.70 -0.36 -32.50
C ALA A 128 2.77 -1.04 -33.52
N GLY A 129 1.65 -0.40 -33.91
CA GLY A 129 0.72 -0.89 -34.92
C GLY A 129 -0.47 -1.69 -34.36
N MET A 130 -0.65 -1.72 -33.04
CA MET A 130 -1.79 -2.38 -32.40
C MET A 130 -2.88 -1.36 -32.03
N VAL A 131 -4.08 -1.51 -32.58
CA VAL A 131 -5.23 -0.72 -32.14
C VAL A 131 -5.70 -1.24 -30.79
N VAL A 132 -5.41 -0.50 -29.72
CA VAL A 132 -6.02 -0.72 -28.41
C VAL A 132 -7.19 0.24 -28.33
N ASP A 133 -8.41 -0.28 -28.51
CA ASP A 133 -9.63 0.54 -28.50
C ASP A 133 -9.85 1.21 -27.14
N LYS A 134 -10.53 2.37 -27.17
CA LYS A 134 -10.72 3.35 -26.07
C LYS A 134 -11.63 2.85 -24.93
N VAL A 135 -11.30 1.72 -24.32
CA VAL A 135 -11.98 1.25 -23.09
C VAL A 135 -11.50 2.04 -21.85
N VAL A 136 -10.35 2.72 -21.95
CA VAL A 136 -9.74 3.43 -20.81
C VAL A 136 -10.40 4.80 -20.52
N ASP A 137 -11.17 5.35 -21.47
CA ASP A 137 -11.80 6.66 -21.33
C ASP A 137 -13.21 6.60 -20.71
N GLU A 138 -13.72 5.42 -20.36
CA GLU A 138 -15.05 5.29 -19.78
C GLU A 138 -15.08 5.85 -18.35
N GLU A 139 -15.99 6.80 -18.11
CA GLU A 139 -16.16 7.46 -16.82
C GLU A 139 -16.86 6.50 -15.84
N ILE A 140 -16.15 6.13 -14.77
CA ILE A 140 -16.70 5.24 -13.74
C ILE A 140 -17.48 6.08 -12.74
N VAL A 141 -18.80 5.91 -12.77
CA VAL A 141 -19.75 6.63 -11.90
C VAL A 141 -19.60 6.20 -10.43
N GLU A 142 -19.28 4.94 -10.17
CA GLU A 142 -19.10 4.40 -8.81
C GLU A 142 -17.77 3.60 -8.69
N PRO A 143 -16.68 4.25 -8.25
CA PRO A 143 -15.40 3.59 -8.08
C PRO A 143 -15.49 2.55 -6.95
N GLY A 144 -15.06 1.33 -7.25
CA GLY A 144 -15.12 0.22 -6.29
C GLY A 144 -13.95 -0.72 -6.47
N THR A 145 -13.79 -1.65 -5.53
CA THR A 145 -12.65 -2.61 -5.50
C THR A 145 -12.59 -3.46 -6.77
N TYR A 146 -13.74 -3.73 -7.40
CA TYR A 146 -13.81 -4.41 -8.69
C TYR A 146 -13.09 -3.65 -9.80
N HIS A 147 -13.33 -2.34 -9.92
CA HIS A 147 -12.73 -1.48 -10.94
C HIS A 147 -11.22 -1.43 -10.78
N VAL A 148 -10.72 -1.30 -9.55
CA VAL A 148 -9.27 -1.34 -9.25
C VAL A 148 -8.66 -2.65 -9.76
N ASN A 149 -9.25 -3.79 -9.38
CA ASN A 149 -8.75 -5.11 -9.78
C ASN A 149 -8.81 -5.32 -11.30
N PHE A 150 -9.87 -4.84 -11.95
CA PHE A 150 -10.00 -4.89 -13.40
C PHE A 150 -8.88 -4.12 -14.10
N PHE A 151 -8.61 -2.87 -13.70
CA PHE A 151 -7.55 -2.07 -14.32
C PHE A 151 -6.16 -2.61 -14.01
N VAL A 152 -5.92 -3.16 -12.82
CA VAL A 152 -4.67 -3.86 -12.50
C VAL A 152 -4.45 -5.02 -13.46
N LYS A 153 -5.45 -5.88 -13.66
CA LYS A 153 -5.35 -7.01 -14.60
C LYS A 153 -5.18 -6.54 -16.04
N MET A 154 -5.89 -5.49 -16.46
CA MET A 154 -5.74 -4.90 -17.78
C MET A 154 -4.33 -4.36 -17.99
N ARG A 155 -3.75 -3.71 -16.98
CA ARG A 155 -2.38 -3.21 -17.01
C ARG A 155 -1.38 -4.33 -17.17
N GLU A 156 -1.52 -5.40 -16.39
CA GLU A 156 -0.69 -6.60 -16.52
C GLU A 156 -0.77 -7.21 -17.91
N PHE A 157 -1.98 -7.30 -18.47
CA PHE A 157 -2.21 -7.77 -19.83
C PHE A 157 -1.49 -6.90 -20.87
N LEU A 158 -1.63 -5.56 -20.80
CA LEU A 158 -0.96 -4.64 -21.73
C LEU A 158 0.58 -4.71 -21.61
N ILE A 159 1.11 -4.85 -20.40
CA ILE A 159 2.56 -5.03 -20.19
C ILE A 159 3.05 -6.32 -20.84
N GLN A 160 2.32 -7.43 -20.69
CA GLN A 160 2.66 -8.69 -21.32
C GLN A 160 2.58 -8.58 -22.84
N LEU A 161 1.53 -7.94 -23.37
CA LEU A 161 1.35 -7.69 -24.79
C LEU A 161 2.53 -6.89 -25.37
N ARG A 162 2.94 -5.81 -24.70
CA ARG A 162 4.11 -5.02 -25.08
C ARG A 162 5.37 -5.86 -25.19
N LYS A 163 5.64 -6.72 -24.19
CA LYS A 163 6.80 -7.63 -24.22
C LYS A 163 6.75 -8.54 -25.44
N ARG A 164 5.59 -9.13 -25.75
CA ARG A 164 5.41 -10.01 -26.92
C ARG A 164 5.59 -9.29 -28.24
N VAL A 165 5.10 -8.06 -28.35
CA VAL A 165 5.30 -7.22 -29.55
C VAL A 165 6.79 -6.94 -29.78
N VAL A 166 7.52 -6.53 -28.73
CA VAL A 166 8.97 -6.28 -28.83
C VAL A 166 9.74 -7.54 -29.20
N GLU A 167 9.43 -8.67 -28.56
CA GLU A 167 10.02 -9.98 -28.87
C GLU A 167 9.81 -10.36 -30.34
N SER A 168 8.58 -10.18 -30.84
CA SER A 168 8.24 -10.47 -32.24
C SER A 168 9.00 -9.57 -33.22
N ARG A 169 9.13 -8.27 -32.92
CA ARG A 169 9.91 -7.33 -33.74
C ARG A 169 11.39 -7.73 -33.80
N ASN A 170 11.97 -8.09 -32.66
CA ASN A 170 13.36 -8.55 -32.60
C ASN A 170 13.56 -9.85 -33.39
N TRP A 171 12.66 -10.81 -33.24
CA TRP A 171 12.71 -12.07 -33.98
C TRP A 171 12.59 -11.85 -35.50
N MET A 172 11.67 -10.98 -35.94
CA MET A 172 11.55 -10.60 -37.35
C MET A 172 12.81 -9.90 -37.86
N ALA A 173 13.41 -9.00 -37.08
CA ALA A 173 14.64 -8.30 -37.46
C ALA A 173 15.81 -9.27 -37.65
N LEU A 174 16.00 -10.21 -36.71
CA LEU A 174 17.03 -11.25 -36.79
C LEU A 174 16.80 -12.17 -37.99
N THR A 175 15.55 -12.56 -38.24
CA THR A 175 15.17 -13.41 -39.38
C THR A 175 15.43 -12.70 -40.70
N ALA A 176 15.04 -11.42 -40.82
CA ALA A 176 15.30 -10.60 -41.99
C ALA A 176 16.80 -10.39 -42.23
N GLN A 177 17.58 -10.14 -41.16
CA GLN A 177 19.04 -10.02 -41.25
C GLN A 177 19.68 -11.33 -41.75
N ARG A 178 19.26 -12.48 -41.21
CA ARG A 178 19.75 -13.78 -41.65
C ARG A 178 19.38 -14.06 -43.10
N ALA A 179 18.16 -13.73 -43.52
CA ALA A 179 17.72 -13.85 -44.90
C ALA A 179 18.55 -12.96 -45.84
N LYS A 180 18.86 -11.72 -45.44
CA LYS A 180 19.72 -10.80 -46.20
C LYS A 180 21.14 -11.33 -46.34
N SER A 181 21.75 -11.83 -45.27
CA SER A 181 23.09 -12.45 -45.31
C SER A 181 23.13 -13.69 -46.19
N LYS A 182 22.10 -14.54 -46.11
CA LYS A 182 21.94 -15.70 -47.01
C LYS A 182 21.82 -15.25 -48.46
N ASN A 183 20.97 -14.28 -48.76
CA ASN A 183 20.79 -13.77 -50.12
C ASN A 183 22.08 -13.14 -50.67
N TYR A 184 22.82 -12.40 -49.84
CA TYR A 184 24.12 -11.84 -50.19
C TYR A 184 25.14 -12.95 -50.51
N PHE A 185 25.25 -13.96 -49.64
CA PHE A 185 26.12 -15.12 -49.86
C PHE A 185 25.81 -15.82 -51.18
N TRP A 186 24.54 -16.16 -51.44
CA TRP A 186 24.16 -16.83 -52.68
C TRP A 186 24.30 -15.94 -53.92
N GLY A 187 24.08 -14.63 -53.79
CA GLY A 187 24.37 -13.66 -54.85
C GLY A 187 25.86 -13.65 -55.21
N GLN A 188 26.73 -13.73 -54.21
CA GLN A 188 28.17 -13.78 -54.41
C GLN A 188 28.62 -15.11 -55.03
N VAL A 189 28.07 -16.25 -54.57
CA VAL A 189 28.28 -17.57 -55.19
C VAL A 189 27.85 -17.56 -56.66
N LYS A 190 26.71 -16.96 -57.01
CA LYS A 190 26.28 -16.84 -58.42
C LYS A 190 27.25 -16.02 -59.27
N ARG A 191 27.85 -14.96 -58.74
CA ARG A 191 28.79 -14.09 -59.48
C ARG A 191 30.19 -14.69 -59.64
N SER A 192 30.68 -15.35 -58.60
CA SER A 192 32.07 -15.83 -58.50
C SER A 192 32.23 -17.34 -58.68
N GLY A 193 31.12 -18.05 -58.88
CA GLY A 193 31.08 -19.50 -59.08
C GLY A 193 31.39 -20.30 -57.81
N THR A 194 31.89 -21.51 -58.00
CA THR A 194 32.24 -22.44 -56.90
C THR A 194 33.41 -21.96 -56.03
N LYS A 195 34.14 -20.91 -56.46
CA LYS A 195 35.24 -20.30 -55.69
C LYS A 195 34.81 -19.83 -54.30
N TYR A 196 33.59 -19.33 -54.13
CA TYR A 196 33.04 -18.92 -52.83
C TYR A 196 32.46 -20.07 -51.99
N LEU A 197 32.26 -21.24 -52.59
CA LEU A 197 31.80 -22.45 -51.88
C LEU A 197 32.96 -23.23 -51.27
N LEU A 198 34.17 -23.06 -51.80
CA LEU A 198 35.38 -23.66 -51.26
C LEU A 198 35.83 -22.87 -50.02
N SER A 199 36.04 -23.56 -48.90
CA SER A 199 36.80 -22.98 -47.79
C SER A 199 38.17 -22.54 -48.31
N GLN A 200 38.76 -21.47 -47.76
CA GLN A 200 40.04 -20.95 -48.26
C GLN A 200 41.12 -22.02 -48.37
N GLU A 201 41.11 -22.98 -47.45
CA GLU A 201 42.00 -24.14 -47.43
C GLU A 201 41.86 -25.03 -48.67
N ARG A 202 40.61 -25.27 -49.13
CA ARG A 202 40.33 -26.13 -50.27
C ARG A 202 40.52 -25.41 -51.62
N TYR A 203 40.40 -24.08 -51.64
CA TYR A 203 40.74 -23.26 -52.80
C TYR A 203 42.25 -23.27 -53.06
N MET A 204 43.07 -23.11 -52.01
CA MET A 204 44.54 -23.12 -52.14
C MET A 204 45.09 -24.48 -52.62
N SER A 205 44.47 -25.59 -52.23
CA SER A 205 44.91 -26.92 -52.67
C SER A 205 44.54 -27.26 -54.12
N THR A 206 43.54 -26.59 -54.70
CA THR A 206 43.08 -26.84 -56.08
C THR A 206 43.66 -25.85 -57.10
N SER A 207 44.18 -24.69 -56.68
CA SER A 207 44.78 -23.70 -57.57
C SER A 207 46.29 -23.86 -57.82
N GLY A 208 46.94 -24.82 -57.15
CA GLY A 208 48.39 -25.04 -57.21
C GLY A 208 48.83 -26.25 -58.06
N GLY A 209 47.92 -26.83 -58.85
CA GLY A 209 48.20 -27.94 -59.78
C GLY A 209 48.25 -27.49 -61.23
#